data_AF-A0A7W8Z4H6-F1
#
_entry.id   AF-A0A7W8Z4H6-F1
#
_cell.length_a   1.000
_cell.length_b   1.000
_cell.length_c   1.000
_cell.angle_alpha   90.00
_cell.angle_beta   90.00
_cell.angle_gamma   90.00
#
_symmetry.space_group_name_H-M   'P 1'
#
loop_
_entity.id
_entity.type
_entity.pdbx_description
1 polymer ?
#
loop_
_entity_poly.entity_id
_entity_poly.type
_entity_poly.pdbx_seq_one_letter_code
_entity_poly.pdbx_strand_id
1 'polypeptide(L)'
;MTESSPPRGRVRMTGKERREQLIRVSRALFAEKGFDGTSIEEIAASAKVSKPVVYEHFGGKEGIYAVVVDREMQRLLSLVAVALNAGHPKIRLERAALALLQYVEESSEGFRILVRDSHAASGTGTFASLINDIASQVEDVLADQFADRGYLPTLAPMYAQMLVGMVALTGQWWLDARRPDREEVAAHLVNLAWNGLTGLEPRPKLTAASTRPAAPAAPLELRPAPTDKERKEIEKAWEKDLKEIEKAREREAKEQEKIRAREQREQEKLQREQEKQRARERREQERLRAREQREREKLLKEREKLRAQEARDAARQPRQVVQAERVELVERIEIVRPAPVSGPRELGPGQESGDA
;
A
#
# COMPACT_ATOMS: atom_id res chain seq x y z
N MET A 1 24.23 -34.05 24.93
CA MET A 1 23.11 -33.18 25.34
C MET A 1 22.75 -32.34 24.13
N THR A 2 21.66 -32.67 23.45
CA THR A 2 21.18 -31.97 22.25
C THR A 2 20.16 -30.92 22.69
N GLU A 3 20.52 -29.64 22.56
CA GLU A 3 19.62 -28.52 22.80
C GLU A 3 18.53 -28.45 21.72
N SER A 4 17.29 -28.71 22.14
CA SER A 4 16.08 -28.51 21.36
C SER A 4 15.75 -27.02 21.29
N SER A 5 15.77 -26.47 20.08
CA SER A 5 15.36 -25.08 19.79
C SER A 5 13.84 -24.96 19.92
N PRO A 6 13.28 -23.91 20.56
CA PRO A 6 11.84 -23.82 20.80
C PRO A 6 11.06 -23.55 19.50
N PRO A 7 9.82 -24.07 19.37
CA PRO A 7 9.01 -23.87 18.17
C PRO A 7 8.63 -22.40 18.02
N ARG A 8 9.06 -21.77 16.93
CA ARG A 8 8.64 -20.42 16.54
C ARG A 8 7.10 -20.39 16.43
N GLY A 9 6.45 -19.68 17.34
CA GLY A 9 4.99 -19.53 17.35
C GLY A 9 4.49 -19.04 15.99
N ARG A 10 3.59 -19.80 15.37
CA ARG A 10 2.93 -19.43 14.11
C ARG A 10 2.16 -18.12 14.35
N VAL A 11 2.65 -17.03 13.79
CA VAL A 11 1.95 -15.73 13.81
C VAL A 11 0.56 -15.94 13.22
N ARG A 12 -0.49 -15.66 14.01
CA ARG A 12 -1.88 -15.86 13.61
C ARG A 12 -2.22 -14.81 12.56
N MET A 13 -2.56 -15.26 11.34
CA MET A 13 -2.97 -14.36 10.25
C MET A 13 -4.16 -13.49 10.69
N THR A 14 -4.10 -12.20 10.35
CA THR A 14 -5.20 -11.26 10.51
C THR A 14 -6.37 -11.60 9.58
N GLY A 15 -7.58 -11.12 9.89
CA GLY A 15 -8.76 -11.31 9.05
C GLY A 15 -8.57 -10.76 7.62
N LYS A 16 -7.81 -9.67 7.45
CA LYS A 16 -7.49 -9.10 6.13
C LYS A 16 -6.55 -10.02 5.33
N GLU A 17 -5.48 -10.51 5.95
CA GLU A 17 -4.57 -11.45 5.30
C GLU A 17 -5.27 -12.75 4.92
N ARG A 18 -6.21 -13.19 5.75
CA ARG A 18 -7.07 -14.35 5.49
C ARG A 18 -7.96 -14.12 4.26
N ARG A 19 -8.65 -12.98 4.21
CA ARG A 19 -9.49 -12.61 3.07
C ARG A 19 -8.69 -12.57 1.77
N GLU A 20 -7.49 -11.98 1.79
CA GLU A 20 -6.60 -11.94 0.63
C GLU A 20 -6.10 -13.33 0.20
N GLN A 21 -5.83 -14.22 1.17
CA GLN A 21 -5.46 -15.60 0.87
C GLN A 21 -6.59 -16.33 0.15
N LEU A 22 -7.83 -16.18 0.64
CA LEU A 22 -9.01 -16.80 0.04
C LEU A 22 -9.22 -16.31 -1.39
N ILE A 23 -9.12 -15.00 -1.64
CA ILE A 23 -9.21 -14.44 -3.01
C ILE A 23 -8.15 -15.04 -3.93
N ARG A 24 -6.89 -15.13 -3.49
CA ARG A 24 -5.81 -15.70 -4.32
C ARG A 24 -6.04 -17.18 -4.64
N VAL A 25 -6.43 -17.97 -3.64
CA VAL A 25 -6.70 -19.42 -3.81
C VAL A 25 -7.89 -19.64 -4.74
N SER A 26 -8.97 -18.90 -4.53
CA SER A 26 -10.16 -18.98 -5.37
C SER A 26 -9.90 -18.56 -6.80
N ARG A 27 -9.09 -17.52 -7.03
CA ARG A 27 -8.68 -17.13 -8.40
C ARG A 27 -8.01 -18.28 -9.13
N ALA A 28 -7.02 -18.94 -8.52
CA ALA A 28 -6.34 -20.07 -9.15
C ALA A 28 -7.33 -21.19 -9.51
N LEU A 29 -8.20 -21.58 -8.57
CA LEU A 29 -9.19 -22.63 -8.79
C LEU A 29 -10.23 -22.26 -9.87
N PHE A 30 -10.75 -21.04 -9.86
CA PHE A 30 -11.68 -20.57 -10.88
C PHE A 30 -11.04 -20.48 -12.26
N ALA A 31 -9.77 -20.07 -12.34
CA ALA A 31 -9.05 -20.04 -13.62
C ALA A 31 -8.87 -21.43 -14.21
N GLU A 32 -8.58 -22.44 -13.37
CA GLU A 32 -8.38 -23.82 -13.78
C GLU A 32 -9.72 -24.51 -14.11
N LYS A 33 -10.65 -24.54 -13.16
CA LYS A 33 -11.87 -25.38 -13.23
C LYS A 33 -13.11 -24.62 -13.66
N GLY A 34 -13.10 -23.29 -13.61
CA GLY A 34 -14.27 -22.45 -13.87
C GLY A 34 -15.18 -22.34 -12.65
N PHE A 35 -16.22 -21.52 -12.76
CA PHE A 35 -17.17 -21.30 -11.68
C PHE A 35 -17.93 -22.58 -11.28
N ASP A 36 -18.45 -23.32 -12.25
CA ASP A 36 -19.23 -24.55 -12.00
C ASP A 36 -18.35 -25.70 -11.51
N GLY A 37 -17.12 -25.79 -12.02
CA GLY A 37 -16.16 -26.85 -11.65
C GLY A 37 -15.46 -26.63 -10.30
N THR A 38 -15.70 -25.51 -9.62
CA THR A 38 -15.08 -25.18 -8.32
C THR A 38 -16.11 -25.25 -7.19
N SER A 39 -15.74 -25.85 -6.06
CA SER A 39 -16.58 -25.96 -4.86
C SER A 39 -16.01 -25.18 -3.66
N ILE A 40 -16.86 -24.85 -2.69
CA ILE A 40 -16.44 -24.15 -1.46
C ILE A 40 -15.55 -25.07 -0.61
N GLU A 41 -15.81 -26.37 -0.64
CA GLU A 41 -15.02 -27.44 -0.03
C GLU A 41 -13.57 -27.36 -0.50
N GLU A 42 -13.36 -27.30 -1.82
CA GLU A 42 -12.04 -27.24 -2.43
C GLU A 42 -11.31 -25.94 -2.13
N ILE A 43 -12.03 -24.80 -2.16
CA ILE A 43 -11.48 -23.49 -1.78
C ILE A 43 -11.01 -23.52 -0.32
N ALA A 44 -11.85 -24.00 0.59
CA ALA A 44 -11.54 -24.06 2.01
C ALA A 44 -10.35 -24.99 2.28
N ALA A 45 -10.34 -26.17 1.66
CA ALA A 45 -9.24 -27.13 1.77
C ALA A 45 -7.91 -26.53 1.24
N SER A 46 -7.94 -25.91 0.07
CA SER A 46 -6.76 -25.29 -0.56
C SER A 46 -6.23 -24.11 0.25
N ALA A 47 -7.11 -23.32 0.87
CA ALA A 47 -6.75 -22.22 1.76
C ALA A 47 -6.38 -22.67 3.19
N LYS A 48 -6.55 -23.96 3.52
CA LYS A 48 -6.34 -24.55 4.85
C LYS A 48 -7.21 -23.87 5.92
N VAL A 49 -8.49 -23.70 5.60
CA VAL A 49 -9.52 -23.13 6.49
C VAL A 49 -10.74 -24.05 6.53
N SER A 50 -11.63 -23.82 7.49
CA SER A 50 -12.93 -24.50 7.51
C SER A 50 -13.93 -23.78 6.58
N LYS A 51 -14.95 -24.49 6.08
CA LYS A 51 -15.99 -23.91 5.22
C LYS A 51 -16.67 -22.67 5.83
N PRO A 52 -17.01 -22.63 7.14
CA PRO A 52 -17.64 -21.46 7.74
C PRO A 52 -16.83 -20.18 7.56
N VAL A 53 -15.50 -20.25 7.51
CA VAL A 53 -14.64 -19.07 7.29
C VAL A 53 -14.84 -18.48 5.89
N VAL A 54 -15.08 -19.32 4.88
CA VAL A 54 -15.37 -18.84 3.51
C VAL A 54 -16.73 -18.14 3.47
N TYR A 55 -17.73 -18.73 4.10
CA TYR A 55 -19.08 -18.13 4.21
C TYR A 55 -19.06 -16.82 5.01
N GLU A 56 -18.30 -16.75 6.10
CA GLU A 56 -18.16 -15.53 6.90
C GLU A 56 -17.59 -14.36 6.09
N HIS A 57 -16.59 -14.63 5.25
CA HIS A 57 -15.93 -13.57 4.47
C HIS A 57 -16.66 -13.18 3.18
N PHE A 58 -17.39 -14.10 2.55
CA PHE A 58 -17.90 -13.91 1.18
C PHE A 58 -19.34 -14.35 0.97
N GLY A 59 -20.00 -14.94 1.96
CA GLY A 59 -21.40 -15.38 1.85
C GLY A 59 -21.64 -16.61 0.96
N GLY A 60 -20.62 -17.12 0.26
CA GLY A 60 -20.75 -18.29 -0.61
C GLY A 60 -19.76 -18.28 -1.78
N LYS A 61 -19.99 -19.17 -2.76
CA LYS A 61 -19.16 -19.31 -3.96
C LYS A 61 -19.33 -18.12 -4.90
N GLU A 62 -20.57 -17.67 -5.05
CA GLU A 62 -21.00 -16.55 -5.87
C GLU A 62 -20.33 -15.26 -5.39
N GLY A 63 -20.32 -15.03 -4.08
CA GLY A 63 -19.74 -13.81 -3.50
C GLY A 63 -18.22 -13.77 -3.62
N ILE A 64 -17.51 -14.89 -3.42
CA ILE A 64 -16.06 -14.91 -3.64
C ILE A 64 -15.70 -14.79 -5.13
N TYR A 65 -16.49 -15.39 -6.02
CA TYR A 65 -16.31 -15.26 -7.47
C TYR A 65 -16.50 -13.81 -7.92
N ALA A 66 -17.57 -13.15 -7.49
CA ALA A 66 -17.84 -11.75 -7.79
C ALA A 66 -16.69 -10.83 -7.33
N VAL A 67 -16.14 -11.07 -6.13
CA VAL A 67 -14.98 -10.31 -5.63
C VAL A 67 -13.72 -10.54 -6.47
N VAL A 68 -13.48 -11.77 -6.93
CA VAL A 68 -12.34 -12.07 -7.82
C VAL A 68 -12.53 -11.35 -9.15
N VAL A 69 -13.70 -11.49 -9.77
CA VAL A 69 -14.05 -10.85 -11.05
C VAL A 69 -13.92 -9.34 -10.98
N ASP A 70 -14.54 -8.69 -10.00
CA ASP A 70 -14.52 -7.24 -9.82
C ASP A 70 -13.08 -6.72 -9.68
N ARG A 71 -12.23 -7.43 -8.93
CA ARG A 71 -10.82 -7.05 -8.76
C ARG A 71 -10.04 -7.13 -10.07
N GLU A 72 -10.26 -8.16 -10.87
CA GLU A 72 -9.57 -8.33 -12.15
C GLU A 72 -10.08 -7.33 -13.20
N MET A 73 -11.39 -7.04 -13.22
CA MET A 73 -11.97 -5.96 -14.04
C MET A 73 -11.38 -4.59 -13.68
N GLN A 74 -11.42 -4.22 -12.40
CA GLN A 74 -10.87 -2.94 -11.92
C GLN A 74 -9.39 -2.80 -12.24
N ARG A 75 -8.61 -3.88 -12.10
CA ARG A 75 -7.19 -3.88 -12.48
C ARG A 75 -7.02 -3.60 -13.96
N LEU A 76 -7.77 -4.27 -14.84
CA LEU A 76 -7.63 -4.06 -16.28
C LEU A 76 -8.11 -2.65 -16.70
N LEU A 77 -9.26 -2.19 -16.18
CA LEU A 77 -9.76 -0.83 -16.41
C LEU A 77 -8.74 0.23 -15.99
N SER A 78 -8.10 0.05 -14.83
CA SER A 78 -7.08 0.97 -14.33
C SER A 78 -5.85 1.02 -15.24
N LEU A 79 -5.40 -0.13 -15.74
CA LEU A 79 -4.26 -0.21 -16.68
C LEU A 79 -4.57 0.53 -17.99
N VAL A 80 -5.77 0.34 -18.53
CA VAL A 80 -6.23 1.05 -19.74
C VAL A 80 -6.33 2.55 -19.50
N ALA A 81 -6.98 2.98 -18.40
CA ALA A 81 -7.13 4.39 -18.07
C ALA A 81 -5.78 5.11 -17.95
N VAL A 82 -4.78 4.46 -17.33
CA VAL A 82 -3.41 5.00 -17.26
C VAL A 82 -2.76 5.08 -18.63
N ALA A 83 -2.93 4.06 -19.49
CA ALA A 83 -2.39 4.06 -20.84
C ALA A 83 -3.01 5.16 -21.72
N LEU A 84 -4.31 5.39 -21.60
CA LEU A 84 -5.05 6.40 -22.35
C LEU A 84 -4.71 7.83 -21.93
N ASN A 85 -4.18 8.07 -20.74
CA ASN A 85 -3.74 9.40 -20.29
C ASN A 85 -2.39 9.86 -20.87
N ALA A 86 -1.74 9.06 -21.73
CA ALA A 86 -0.50 9.43 -22.40
C ALA A 86 -0.71 10.58 -23.41
N GLY A 87 0.33 11.34 -23.76
CA GLY A 87 0.20 12.49 -24.67
C GLY A 87 -0.31 12.14 -26.08
N HIS A 88 0.61 11.84 -27.01
CA HIS A 88 0.30 11.63 -28.43
C HIS A 88 -0.61 10.40 -28.66
N PRO A 89 -1.63 10.44 -29.57
CA PRO A 89 -2.58 9.34 -29.78
C PRO A 89 -1.93 7.98 -30.10
N LYS A 90 -0.86 7.98 -30.92
CA LYS A 90 -0.11 6.74 -31.22
C LYS A 90 0.48 6.09 -29.95
N ILE A 91 1.00 6.91 -29.03
CA ILE A 91 1.59 6.43 -27.78
C ILE A 91 0.51 5.86 -26.86
N ARG A 92 -0.70 6.44 -26.85
CA ARG A 92 -1.85 5.88 -26.12
C ARG A 92 -2.16 4.47 -26.61
N LEU A 93 -2.19 4.26 -27.92
CA LEU A 93 -2.43 2.95 -28.54
C LEU A 93 -1.32 1.94 -28.22
N GLU A 94 -0.05 2.35 -28.32
CA GLU A 94 1.12 1.53 -27.96
C GLU A 94 1.06 1.08 -26.50
N ARG A 95 0.80 2.02 -25.58
CA ARG A 95 0.69 1.73 -24.15
C ARG A 95 -0.51 0.86 -23.82
N ALA A 96 -1.65 1.07 -24.46
CA ALA A 96 -2.85 0.26 -24.23
C ALA A 96 -2.64 -1.20 -24.66
N ALA A 97 -2.06 -1.41 -25.85
CA ALA A 97 -1.74 -2.75 -26.35
C ALA A 97 -0.72 -3.46 -25.44
N LEU A 98 0.36 -2.78 -25.06
CA LEU A 98 1.38 -3.32 -24.15
C LEU A 98 0.79 -3.62 -22.77
N ALA A 99 -0.04 -2.74 -22.21
CA ALA A 99 -0.63 -2.91 -20.89
C ALA A 99 -1.58 -4.11 -20.84
N LEU A 100 -2.41 -4.31 -21.87
CA LEU A 100 -3.24 -5.51 -21.95
C LEU A 100 -2.36 -6.76 -22.03
N LEU A 101 -1.42 -6.83 -22.97
CA LEU A 101 -0.62 -8.05 -23.16
C LEU A 101 0.27 -8.34 -21.93
N GLN A 102 0.79 -7.32 -21.26
CA GLN A 102 1.48 -7.46 -19.98
C GLN A 102 0.56 -8.03 -18.91
N TYR A 103 -0.69 -7.57 -18.82
CA TYR A 103 -1.67 -8.15 -17.92
C TYR A 103 -1.97 -9.62 -18.25
N VAL A 104 -2.12 -9.96 -19.53
CA VAL A 104 -2.33 -11.36 -19.98
C VAL A 104 -1.13 -12.24 -19.61
N GLU A 105 0.09 -11.71 -19.66
CA GLU A 105 1.32 -12.40 -19.27
C GLU A 105 1.41 -12.61 -17.75
N GLU A 106 1.36 -11.52 -16.97
CA GLU A 106 1.56 -11.53 -15.51
C GLU A 106 0.38 -12.12 -14.72
N SER A 107 -0.85 -11.96 -15.24
CA SER A 107 -2.10 -12.32 -14.57
C SER A 107 -2.94 -13.27 -15.43
N SER A 108 -2.31 -14.29 -16.01
CA SER A 108 -2.97 -15.28 -16.88
C SER A 108 -4.24 -15.90 -16.27
N GLU A 109 -4.23 -16.17 -14.96
CA GLU A 109 -5.39 -16.68 -14.22
C GLU A 109 -6.57 -15.70 -14.25
N GLY A 110 -6.31 -14.43 -13.92
CA GLY A 110 -7.31 -13.37 -13.87
C GLY A 110 -7.93 -13.14 -15.24
N PHE A 111 -7.10 -13.03 -16.27
CA PHE A 111 -7.59 -12.85 -17.64
C PHE A 111 -8.40 -14.05 -18.13
N ARG A 112 -7.98 -15.29 -17.81
CA ARG A 112 -8.74 -16.51 -18.16
C ARG A 112 -10.12 -16.52 -17.49
N ILE A 113 -10.25 -16.09 -16.24
CA ILE A 113 -11.55 -15.98 -15.57
C ILE A 113 -12.45 -14.98 -16.30
N LEU A 114 -11.92 -13.80 -16.61
CA LEU A 114 -12.67 -12.76 -17.31
C LEU A 114 -13.22 -13.29 -18.64
N VAL A 115 -12.36 -13.88 -19.47
CA VAL A 115 -12.72 -14.38 -20.82
C VAL A 115 -13.65 -15.59 -20.78
N ARG A 116 -13.51 -16.48 -19.79
CA ARG A 116 -14.29 -17.74 -19.74
C ARG A 116 -15.79 -17.53 -19.52
N ASP A 117 -16.18 -16.45 -18.87
CA ASP A 117 -17.58 -16.08 -18.63
C ASP A 117 -18.20 -15.31 -19.81
N SER A 118 -17.47 -15.22 -20.95
CA SER A 118 -18.01 -14.67 -22.19
C SER A 118 -18.89 -15.71 -22.88
N HIS A 119 -20.20 -15.63 -22.70
CA HIS A 119 -21.11 -16.28 -23.64
C HIS A 119 -21.05 -15.54 -24.97
N ALA A 120 -20.14 -15.96 -25.84
CA ALA A 120 -19.86 -15.33 -27.14
C ALA A 120 -21.09 -15.17 -28.05
N ALA A 121 -22.14 -15.96 -27.84
CA ALA A 121 -23.41 -15.87 -28.57
C ALA A 121 -24.42 -14.86 -27.99
N SER A 122 -24.25 -14.47 -26.72
CA SER A 122 -25.24 -13.68 -25.98
C SER A 122 -24.84 -12.22 -25.80
N GLY A 123 -23.53 -11.89 -25.88
CA GLY A 123 -23.03 -10.56 -25.53
C GLY A 123 -23.19 -10.21 -24.05
N THR A 124 -23.72 -11.13 -23.25
CA THR A 124 -23.93 -11.04 -21.81
C THR A 124 -22.84 -11.85 -21.11
N GLY A 125 -22.00 -11.18 -20.33
CA GLY A 125 -20.90 -11.80 -19.58
C GLY A 125 -19.89 -10.75 -19.12
N THR A 126 -19.13 -11.06 -18.07
CA THR A 126 -18.16 -10.15 -17.45
C THR A 126 -17.19 -9.53 -18.47
N PHE A 127 -16.68 -10.34 -19.41
CA PHE A 127 -15.75 -9.85 -20.44
C PHE A 127 -16.40 -8.87 -21.42
N ALA A 128 -17.64 -9.12 -21.82
CA ALA A 128 -18.35 -8.27 -22.76
C ALA A 128 -18.65 -6.91 -22.14
N SER A 129 -19.07 -6.88 -20.87
CA SER A 129 -19.22 -5.63 -20.10
C SER A 129 -17.89 -4.89 -19.98
N LEU A 130 -16.81 -5.60 -19.65
CA LEU A 130 -15.47 -5.00 -19.56
C LEU A 130 -14.99 -4.39 -20.88
N ILE A 131 -15.22 -5.10 -22.00
CA ILE A 131 -14.91 -4.57 -23.34
C ILE A 131 -15.72 -3.32 -23.64
N ASN A 132 -17.02 -3.31 -23.30
CA ASN A 132 -17.86 -2.14 -23.51
C ASN A 132 -17.42 -0.94 -22.66
N ASP A 133 -17.09 -1.15 -21.38
CA ASP A 133 -16.59 -0.09 -20.49
C ASP A 133 -15.26 0.50 -21.01
N ILE A 134 -14.37 -0.36 -21.52
CA ILE A 134 -13.12 0.06 -22.16
C ILE A 134 -13.40 0.80 -23.47
N ALA A 135 -14.35 0.32 -24.29
CA ALA A 135 -14.75 0.97 -25.53
C ALA A 135 -15.31 2.36 -25.30
N SER A 136 -16.12 2.57 -24.25
CA SER A 136 -16.60 3.90 -23.87
C SER A 136 -15.45 4.86 -23.51
N GLN A 137 -14.43 4.41 -22.78
CA GLN A 137 -13.25 5.25 -22.51
C GLN A 137 -12.46 5.61 -23.77
N VAL A 138 -12.40 4.69 -24.75
CA VAL A 138 -11.72 4.93 -26.03
C VAL A 138 -12.55 5.82 -26.95
N GLU A 139 -13.89 5.70 -26.90
CA GLU A 139 -14.84 6.53 -27.64
C GLU A 139 -14.64 8.00 -27.33
N ASP A 140 -14.56 8.38 -26.05
CA ASP A 140 -14.35 9.78 -25.64
C ASP A 140 -13.09 10.37 -26.32
N VAL A 141 -11.99 9.61 -26.32
CA VAL A 141 -10.73 10.02 -26.95
C VAL A 141 -10.87 10.12 -28.47
N LEU A 142 -11.57 9.19 -29.11
CA LEU A 142 -11.76 9.16 -30.56
C LEU A 142 -12.71 10.25 -31.05
N ALA A 143 -13.76 10.55 -30.31
CA ALA A 143 -14.75 11.57 -30.66
C ALA A 143 -14.08 12.95 -30.80
N ASP A 144 -13.20 13.32 -29.87
CA ASP A 144 -12.40 14.54 -29.92
C ASP A 144 -11.51 14.56 -31.17
N GLN A 145 -10.79 13.47 -31.44
CA GLN A 145 -9.90 13.37 -32.61
C GLN A 145 -10.66 13.39 -33.94
N PHE A 146 -11.87 12.85 -33.98
CA PHE A 146 -12.71 12.84 -35.18
C PHE A 146 -13.22 14.23 -35.49
N ALA A 147 -13.67 14.97 -34.47
CA ALA A 147 -14.10 16.35 -34.62
C ALA A 147 -12.96 17.23 -35.19
N ASP A 148 -11.74 17.09 -34.66
CA ASP A 148 -10.56 17.85 -35.10
C ASP A 148 -10.15 17.57 -36.55
N ARG A 149 -10.45 16.38 -37.07
CA ARG A 149 -10.01 15.91 -38.40
C ARG A 149 -11.13 15.86 -39.45
N GLY A 150 -12.31 16.36 -39.11
CA GLY A 150 -13.45 16.41 -40.04
C GLY A 150 -14.16 15.07 -40.28
N TYR A 151 -13.98 14.09 -39.40
CA TYR A 151 -14.76 12.86 -39.37
C TYR A 151 -16.04 13.07 -38.54
N LEU A 152 -17.04 12.21 -38.74
CA LEU A 152 -18.28 12.26 -37.95
C LEU A 152 -18.04 11.69 -36.54
N PRO A 153 -18.13 12.48 -35.46
CA PRO A 153 -17.88 11.99 -34.10
C PRO A 153 -18.88 10.91 -33.66
N THR A 154 -20.08 10.90 -34.24
CA THR A 154 -21.11 9.87 -33.98
C THR A 154 -20.69 8.47 -34.41
N LEU A 155 -19.61 8.34 -35.21
CA LEU A 155 -19.03 7.04 -35.58
C LEU A 155 -17.96 6.57 -34.58
N ALA A 156 -17.47 7.43 -33.69
CA ALA A 156 -16.44 7.08 -32.71
C ALA A 156 -16.77 5.83 -31.88
N PRO A 157 -18.00 5.59 -31.37
CA PRO A 157 -18.32 4.36 -30.63
C PRO A 157 -18.04 3.09 -31.44
N MET A 158 -18.39 3.11 -32.73
CA MET A 158 -18.15 1.98 -33.63
C MET A 158 -16.66 1.70 -33.82
N TYR A 159 -15.85 2.74 -34.04
CA TYR A 159 -14.40 2.59 -34.18
C TYR A 159 -13.72 2.18 -32.87
N ALA A 160 -14.19 2.69 -31.73
CA ALA A 160 -13.74 2.27 -30.42
C ALA A 160 -13.98 0.76 -30.23
N GLN A 161 -15.17 0.27 -30.56
CA GLN A 161 -15.49 -1.16 -30.49
C GLN A 161 -14.57 -2.00 -31.38
N MET A 162 -14.27 -1.55 -32.61
CA MET A 162 -13.37 -2.24 -33.52
C MET A 162 -11.94 -2.34 -32.96
N LEU A 163 -11.41 -1.25 -32.40
CA LEU A 163 -10.07 -1.20 -31.83
C LEU A 163 -9.96 -2.05 -30.56
N VAL A 164 -10.90 -1.89 -29.63
CA VAL A 164 -10.92 -2.65 -28.39
C VAL A 164 -11.09 -4.13 -28.68
N GLY A 165 -12.00 -4.49 -29.61
CA GLY A 165 -12.17 -5.88 -30.05
C GLY A 165 -10.90 -6.47 -30.66
N MET A 166 -10.21 -5.74 -31.53
CA MET A 166 -8.94 -6.17 -32.13
C MET A 166 -7.90 -6.50 -31.04
N VAL A 167 -7.73 -5.62 -30.06
CA VAL A 167 -6.74 -5.78 -28.99
C VAL A 167 -7.15 -6.89 -28.02
N ALA A 168 -8.42 -6.92 -27.59
CA ALA A 168 -8.95 -7.91 -26.64
C ALA A 168 -8.92 -9.34 -27.21
N LEU A 169 -9.39 -9.54 -28.44
CA LEU A 169 -9.42 -10.85 -29.08
C LEU A 169 -8.01 -11.35 -29.41
N THR A 170 -7.09 -10.45 -29.78
CA THR A 170 -5.68 -10.82 -29.95
C THR A 170 -5.04 -11.22 -28.63
N GLY A 171 -5.33 -10.49 -27.53
CA GLY A 171 -4.90 -10.86 -26.19
C GLY A 171 -5.44 -12.23 -25.74
N GLN A 172 -6.69 -12.53 -26.08
CA GLN A 172 -7.30 -13.84 -25.87
C GLN A 172 -6.59 -14.96 -26.63
N TRP A 173 -6.30 -14.77 -27.92
CA TRP A 173 -5.52 -15.75 -28.69
C TRP A 173 -4.09 -15.90 -28.11
N TRP A 174 -3.45 -14.79 -27.74
CA TRP A 174 -2.08 -14.78 -27.26
C TRP A 174 -1.90 -15.38 -25.86
N LEU A 175 -2.97 -15.41 -25.05
CA LEU A 175 -3.02 -16.09 -23.75
C LEU A 175 -2.52 -17.53 -23.84
N ASP A 176 -2.88 -18.23 -24.92
CA ASP A 176 -2.50 -19.63 -25.14
C ASP A 176 -1.31 -19.76 -26.10
N ALA A 177 -1.23 -18.93 -27.15
CA ALA A 177 -0.17 -19.03 -28.16
C ALA A 177 1.23 -18.66 -27.61
N ARG A 178 1.32 -17.59 -26.81
CA ARG A 178 2.57 -17.05 -26.20
C ARG A 178 3.74 -16.78 -27.17
N ARG A 179 3.49 -16.83 -28.48
CA ARG A 179 4.44 -16.49 -29.54
C ARG A 179 3.70 -15.79 -30.68
N PRO A 180 4.29 -14.73 -31.26
CA PRO A 180 5.57 -14.12 -30.90
C PRO A 180 5.54 -13.43 -29.52
N ASP A 181 6.65 -12.81 -29.09
CA ASP A 181 6.69 -12.15 -27.78
C ASP A 181 5.69 -10.99 -27.67
N ARG A 182 5.46 -10.53 -26.45
CA ARG A 182 4.48 -9.51 -26.14
C ARG A 182 4.67 -8.25 -26.98
N GLU A 183 5.91 -7.80 -27.10
CA GLU A 183 6.24 -6.54 -27.75
C GLU A 183 6.10 -6.62 -29.26
N GLU A 184 6.41 -7.76 -29.85
CA GLU A 184 6.18 -8.01 -31.27
C GLU A 184 4.68 -8.04 -31.59
N VAL A 185 3.87 -8.72 -30.78
CA VAL A 185 2.41 -8.72 -30.93
C VAL A 185 1.86 -7.30 -30.80
N ALA A 186 2.32 -6.54 -29.80
CA ALA A 186 1.93 -5.14 -29.62
C ALA A 186 2.32 -4.29 -30.83
N ALA A 187 3.53 -4.45 -31.36
CA ALA A 187 3.99 -3.72 -32.53
C ALA A 187 3.11 -3.99 -33.76
N HIS A 188 2.74 -5.24 -34.02
CA HIS A 188 1.84 -5.59 -35.12
C HIS A 188 0.42 -5.05 -34.94
N LEU A 189 -0.14 -5.14 -33.72
CA LEU A 189 -1.44 -4.56 -33.38
C LEU A 189 -1.46 -3.05 -33.63
N VAL A 190 -0.48 -2.34 -33.06
CA VAL A 190 -0.35 -0.89 -33.20
C VAL A 190 -0.14 -0.52 -34.66
N ASN A 191 0.71 -1.25 -35.39
CA ASN A 191 0.96 -0.96 -36.79
C ASN A 191 -0.31 -1.07 -37.63
N LEU A 192 -1.10 -2.14 -37.45
CA LEU A 192 -2.36 -2.31 -38.17
C LEU A 192 -3.36 -1.19 -37.83
N ALA A 193 -3.59 -0.97 -36.54
CA ALA A 193 -4.57 0.02 -36.09
C ALA A 193 -4.15 1.46 -36.44
N TRP A 194 -2.88 1.82 -36.26
CA TRP A 194 -2.38 3.17 -36.56
C TRP A 194 -2.48 3.48 -38.06
N ASN A 195 -1.95 2.60 -38.92
CA ASN A 195 -2.01 2.83 -40.37
C ASN A 195 -3.45 2.88 -40.89
N GLY A 196 -4.34 2.04 -40.34
CA GLY A 196 -5.77 2.07 -40.64
C GLY A 196 -6.43 3.40 -40.24
N LEU A 197 -6.19 3.85 -39.00
CA LEU A 197 -6.78 5.10 -38.47
C LEU A 197 -6.24 6.35 -39.18
N THR A 198 -4.96 6.39 -39.54
CA THR A 198 -4.37 7.53 -40.25
C THR A 198 -4.82 7.64 -41.70
N GLY A 199 -5.26 6.54 -42.30
CA GLY A 199 -5.69 6.46 -43.69
C GLY A 199 -7.21 6.49 -43.87
N LEU A 200 -8.00 6.86 -42.86
CA LEU A 200 -9.46 6.81 -42.94
C LEU A 200 -10.01 7.79 -43.99
N GLU A 201 -10.89 7.30 -44.84
CA GLU A 201 -11.73 8.15 -45.68
C GLU A 201 -12.90 8.71 -44.85
N PRO A 202 -13.23 10.01 -44.94
CA PRO A 202 -14.36 10.58 -44.18
C PRO A 202 -15.72 9.95 -44.50
N ARG A 203 -15.87 9.38 -45.70
CA ARG A 203 -17.11 8.74 -46.19
C ARG A 203 -16.74 7.49 -47.00
N PRO A 204 -16.32 6.40 -46.32
CA PRO A 204 -15.91 5.19 -47.01
C PRO A 204 -17.12 4.60 -47.76
N LYS A 205 -16.88 4.05 -48.95
CA LYS A 205 -17.90 3.36 -49.75
C LYS A 205 -17.42 1.97 -50.11
N LEU A 206 -18.33 0.99 -50.03
CA LEU A 206 -18.06 -0.31 -50.63
C LEU A 206 -17.93 -0.15 -52.15
N THR A 207 -17.00 -0.89 -52.75
CA THR A 207 -16.82 -0.91 -54.20
C THR A 207 -18.08 -1.41 -54.92
N ALA A 208 -18.36 -0.89 -56.12
CA ALA A 208 -19.51 -1.33 -56.91
C ALA A 208 -19.45 -2.84 -57.28
N ALA A 209 -18.26 -3.43 -57.31
CA ALA A 209 -18.06 -4.85 -57.52
C ALA A 209 -18.58 -5.71 -56.36
N SER A 210 -18.49 -5.22 -55.11
CA SER A 210 -18.95 -5.94 -53.92
C SER A 210 -20.49 -5.93 -53.71
N THR A 211 -21.21 -5.04 -54.40
CA THR A 211 -22.67 -4.89 -54.25
C THR A 211 -23.46 -5.50 -55.40
N ARG A 212 -22.79 -6.08 -56.40
CA ARG A 212 -23.40 -6.74 -57.56
C ARG A 212 -23.38 -8.26 -57.35
N PRO A 213 -24.48 -9.01 -57.63
CA PRO A 213 -24.42 -10.47 -57.62
C PRO A 213 -23.35 -10.93 -58.62
N ALA A 214 -22.50 -11.85 -58.17
CA ALA A 214 -21.25 -12.19 -58.86
C ALA A 214 -21.48 -12.59 -60.32
N ALA A 215 -20.97 -11.79 -61.25
CA ALA A 215 -20.54 -12.32 -62.55
C ALA A 215 -19.33 -13.25 -62.32
N PRO A 216 -19.08 -14.27 -63.14
CA PRO A 216 -17.89 -15.10 -63.00
C PRO A 216 -16.66 -14.19 -62.98
N ALA A 217 -15.98 -14.15 -61.83
CA ALA A 217 -14.91 -13.22 -61.58
C ALA A 217 -13.77 -13.48 -62.58
N ALA A 218 -13.31 -12.43 -63.26
CA ALA A 218 -11.98 -12.45 -63.83
C ALA A 218 -10.98 -12.74 -62.70
N PRO A 219 -9.95 -13.57 -62.91
CA PRO A 219 -8.98 -13.87 -61.87
C PRO A 219 -8.41 -12.58 -61.28
N LEU A 220 -8.45 -12.45 -59.95
CA LEU A 220 -7.76 -11.39 -59.25
C LEU A 220 -6.29 -11.41 -59.67
N GLU A 221 -5.83 -10.37 -60.37
CA GLU A 221 -4.40 -10.09 -60.48
C GLU A 221 -3.91 -9.65 -59.10
N LEU A 222 -3.71 -10.63 -58.22
CA LEU A 222 -2.97 -10.47 -56.98
C LEU A 222 -1.62 -9.86 -57.37
N ARG A 223 -1.25 -8.76 -56.72
CA ARG A 223 0.10 -8.23 -56.80
C ARG A 223 1.05 -9.42 -56.61
N PRO A 224 2.01 -9.67 -57.52
CA PRO A 224 2.84 -10.86 -57.44
C PRO A 224 3.42 -10.94 -56.03
N ALA A 225 3.31 -12.12 -55.42
CA ALA A 225 3.88 -12.34 -54.11
C ALA A 225 5.33 -11.85 -54.13
N PRO A 226 5.80 -11.11 -53.10
CA PRO A 226 7.15 -10.59 -53.09
C PRO A 226 8.12 -11.73 -53.41
N THR A 227 9.08 -11.48 -54.28
CA THR A 227 10.12 -12.45 -54.62
C THR A 227 10.86 -12.88 -53.36
N ASP A 228 11.53 -14.04 -53.39
CA ASP A 228 12.32 -14.48 -52.23
C ASP A 228 13.41 -13.49 -51.84
N LYS A 229 13.87 -12.68 -52.80
CA LYS A 229 14.78 -11.56 -52.56
C LYS A 229 14.09 -10.46 -51.74
N GLU A 230 12.91 -10.00 -52.16
CA GLU A 230 12.14 -8.99 -51.45
C GLU A 230 11.71 -9.50 -50.06
N ARG A 231 11.33 -10.78 -49.92
CA ARG A 231 11.04 -11.40 -48.62
C ARG A 231 12.25 -11.32 -47.68
N LYS A 232 13.45 -11.69 -48.16
CA LYS A 232 14.69 -11.60 -47.37
C LYS A 232 15.08 -10.16 -47.05
N GLU A 233 14.80 -9.21 -47.94
CA GLU A 233 15.04 -7.78 -47.67
C GLU A 233 14.08 -7.23 -46.61
N ILE A 234 12.80 -7.62 -46.66
CA ILE A 234 11.80 -7.30 -45.63
C ILE A 234 12.19 -7.92 -44.28
N GLU A 235 12.57 -9.19 -44.26
CA GLU A 235 13.02 -9.90 -43.05
C GLU A 235 14.24 -9.22 -42.44
N LYS A 236 15.24 -8.86 -43.25
CA LYS A 236 16.43 -8.13 -42.79
C LYS A 236 16.11 -6.73 -42.27
N ALA A 237 15.20 -6.01 -42.92
CA ALA A 237 14.76 -4.69 -42.46
C ALA A 237 14.07 -4.81 -41.10
N TRP A 238 13.23 -5.82 -40.94
CA TRP A 238 12.51 -6.08 -39.70
C TRP A 238 13.43 -6.52 -38.55
N GLU A 239 14.40 -7.41 -38.80
CA GLU A 239 15.44 -7.75 -37.81
C GLU A 239 16.27 -6.54 -37.37
N LYS A 240 16.53 -5.61 -38.30
CA LYS A 240 17.27 -4.39 -38.00
C LYS A 240 16.46 -3.49 -37.07
N ASP A 241 15.18 -3.26 -37.39
CA ASP A 241 14.28 -2.43 -36.58
C ASP A 241 14.09 -3.02 -35.18
N LEU A 242 13.95 -4.35 -35.06
CA LEU A 242 13.90 -5.06 -33.77
C LEU A 242 15.15 -4.79 -32.93
N LYS A 243 16.35 -4.87 -33.52
CA LYS A 243 17.62 -4.58 -32.83
C LYS A 243 17.76 -3.12 -32.41
N GLU A 244 17.23 -2.18 -33.18
CA GLU A 244 17.23 -0.76 -32.79
C GLU A 244 16.29 -0.51 -31.60
N ILE A 245 15.11 -1.14 -31.61
CA ILE A 245 14.16 -1.09 -30.48
C ILE A 245 14.79 -1.68 -29.21
N GLU A 246 15.44 -2.84 -29.31
CA GLU A 246 16.11 -3.48 -28.17
C GLU A 246 17.23 -2.59 -27.59
N LYS A 247 18.05 -1.98 -28.46
CA LYS A 247 19.09 -1.03 -28.03
C LYS A 247 18.50 0.23 -27.38
N ALA A 248 17.38 0.74 -27.88
CA ALA A 248 16.69 1.87 -27.27
C ALA A 248 16.20 1.51 -25.86
N ARG A 249 15.61 0.31 -25.70
CA ARG A 249 15.18 -0.21 -24.40
C ARG A 249 16.34 -0.36 -23.41
N GLU A 250 17.47 -0.90 -23.84
CA GLU A 250 18.64 -1.00 -22.96
C GLU A 250 19.13 0.37 -22.48
N ARG A 251 19.08 1.39 -23.34
CA ARG A 251 19.45 2.77 -22.98
C ARG A 251 18.49 3.35 -21.95
N GLU A 252 17.19 3.20 -22.18
CA GLU A 252 16.15 3.64 -21.24
C GLU A 252 16.25 2.90 -19.90
N ALA A 253 16.49 1.59 -19.93
CA ALA A 253 16.66 0.78 -18.72
C ALA A 253 17.87 1.23 -17.89
N LYS A 254 19.01 1.51 -18.54
CA LYS A 254 20.22 2.06 -17.90
C LYS A 254 19.98 3.45 -17.33
N GLU A 255 19.18 4.28 -18.00
CA GLU A 255 18.81 5.60 -17.51
C GLU A 255 17.89 5.52 -16.29
N GLN A 256 16.87 4.67 -16.33
CA GLN A 256 15.99 4.38 -15.19
C GLN A 256 16.73 3.77 -14.00
N GLU A 257 17.72 2.91 -14.24
CA GLU A 257 18.58 2.37 -13.19
C GLU A 257 19.43 3.47 -12.53
N LYS A 258 20.00 4.39 -13.32
CA LYS A 258 20.73 5.55 -12.80
C LYS A 258 19.85 6.47 -11.96
N ILE A 259 18.61 6.71 -12.39
CA ILE A 259 17.64 7.52 -11.64
C ILE A 259 17.34 6.85 -10.30
N ARG A 260 16.96 5.56 -10.31
CA ARG A 260 16.69 4.80 -9.09
C ARG A 260 17.88 4.75 -8.13
N ALA A 261 19.10 4.57 -8.64
CA ALA A 261 20.31 4.59 -7.83
C ALA A 261 20.57 5.97 -7.20
N ARG A 262 20.26 7.06 -7.92
CA ARG A 262 20.38 8.42 -7.38
C ARG A 262 19.35 8.67 -6.28
N GLU A 263 18.10 8.30 -6.50
CA GLU A 263 17.02 8.40 -5.51
C GLU A 263 17.33 7.59 -4.25
N GLN A 264 17.84 6.36 -4.41
CA GLN A 264 18.22 5.51 -3.28
C GLN A 264 19.35 6.15 -2.45
N ARG A 265 20.37 6.74 -3.10
CA ARG A 265 21.43 7.47 -2.40
C ARG A 265 20.93 8.71 -1.67
N GLU A 266 19.95 9.42 -2.23
CA GLU A 266 19.31 10.56 -1.57
C GLU A 266 18.48 10.11 -0.35
N GLN A 267 17.71 9.02 -0.47
CA GLN A 267 16.99 8.44 0.65
C GLN A 267 17.91 7.96 1.78
N GLU A 268 19.01 7.28 1.45
CA GLU A 268 20.00 6.84 2.44
C GLU A 268 20.66 8.03 3.16
N LYS A 269 20.96 9.13 2.44
CA LYS A 269 21.47 10.36 3.06
C LYS A 269 20.45 10.95 4.05
N LEU A 270 19.19 11.04 3.64
CA LEU A 270 18.11 11.56 4.47
C LEU A 270 17.91 10.70 5.73
N GLN A 271 17.93 9.37 5.59
CA GLN A 271 17.85 8.44 6.71
C GLN A 271 19.02 8.63 7.69
N ARG A 272 20.26 8.73 7.19
CA ARG A 272 21.44 8.97 8.04
C ARG A 272 21.37 10.30 8.79
N GLU A 273 20.84 11.35 8.17
CA GLU A 273 20.62 12.63 8.84
C GLU A 273 19.56 12.54 9.93
N GLN A 274 18.42 11.88 9.65
CA GLN A 274 17.38 11.64 10.63
C GLN A 274 17.87 10.80 11.82
N GLU A 275 18.68 9.77 11.57
CA GLU A 275 19.29 8.97 12.64
C GLU A 275 20.26 9.79 13.49
N LYS A 276 21.10 10.63 12.88
CA LYS A 276 21.99 11.55 13.60
C LYS A 276 21.20 12.52 14.46
N GLN A 277 20.10 13.05 13.94
CA GLN A 277 19.23 13.97 14.68
C GLN A 277 18.56 13.29 15.87
N ARG A 278 17.97 12.10 15.66
CA ARG A 278 17.41 11.27 16.74
C ARG A 278 18.45 10.90 17.79
N ALA A 279 19.70 10.64 17.40
CA ALA A 279 20.77 10.34 18.34
C ALA A 279 21.20 11.56 19.17
N ARG A 280 21.21 12.76 18.56
CA ARG A 280 21.46 14.03 19.27
C ARG A 280 20.36 14.31 20.29
N GLU A 281 19.10 14.19 19.89
CA GLU A 281 17.94 14.37 20.76
C GLU A 281 17.95 13.39 21.94
N ARG A 282 18.28 12.10 21.70
CA ARG A 282 18.42 11.11 22.78
C ARG A 282 19.50 11.50 23.78
N ARG A 283 20.68 11.91 23.31
CA ARG A 283 21.78 12.35 24.19
C ARG A 283 21.41 13.59 25.01
N GLU A 284 20.65 14.50 24.42
CA GLU A 284 20.16 15.68 25.11
C GLU A 284 19.12 15.33 26.17
N GLN A 285 18.17 14.44 25.85
CA GLN A 285 17.19 13.92 26.81
C GLN A 285 17.87 13.16 27.97
N GLU A 286 18.88 12.34 27.69
CA GLU A 286 19.65 11.65 28.72
C GLU A 286 20.39 12.63 29.64
N ARG A 287 20.99 13.69 29.08
CA ARG A 287 21.63 14.76 29.87
C ARG A 287 20.65 15.51 30.76
N LEU A 288 19.46 15.84 30.23
CA LEU A 288 18.39 16.48 31.00
C LEU A 288 17.93 15.58 32.14
N ARG A 289 17.63 14.31 31.86
CA ARG A 289 17.25 13.32 32.89
C ARG A 289 18.32 13.15 33.96
N ALA A 290 19.59 13.07 33.58
CA ALA A 290 20.70 12.98 34.53
C ALA A 290 20.83 14.24 35.41
N ARG A 291 20.57 15.43 34.85
CA ARG A 291 20.55 16.68 35.60
C ARG A 291 19.40 16.72 36.61
N GLU A 292 18.19 16.37 36.18
CA GLU A 292 17.01 16.27 37.04
C GLU A 292 17.21 15.25 38.17
N GLN A 293 17.81 14.10 37.87
CA GLN A 293 18.11 13.07 38.87
C GLN A 293 19.10 13.58 39.92
N ARG A 294 20.16 14.28 39.51
CA ARG A 294 21.12 14.91 40.43
C ARG A 294 20.47 16.00 41.30
N GLU A 295 19.57 16.80 40.75
CA GLU A 295 18.82 17.79 41.54
C GLU A 295 17.89 17.11 42.55
N ARG A 296 17.17 16.05 42.15
CA ARG A 296 16.33 15.26 43.07
C ARG A 296 17.16 14.65 44.21
N GLU A 297 18.33 14.09 43.91
CA GLU A 297 19.23 13.54 44.93
C GLU A 297 19.75 14.61 45.89
N LYS A 298 20.08 15.82 45.38
CA LYS A 298 20.48 16.95 46.22
C LYS A 298 19.35 17.35 47.18
N LEU A 299 18.13 17.52 46.66
CA LEU A 299 16.95 17.86 47.46
C LEU A 299 16.65 16.79 48.52
N LEU A 300 16.80 15.51 48.17
CA LEU A 300 16.65 14.39 49.13
C LEU A 300 17.68 14.48 50.26
N LYS A 301 18.96 14.68 49.95
CA LYS A 301 20.02 14.84 50.96
C LYS A 301 19.79 16.06 51.83
N GLU A 302 19.30 17.15 51.27
CA GLU A 302 18.96 18.36 52.02
C GLU A 302 17.78 18.11 52.97
N ARG A 303 16.73 17.42 52.52
CA ARG A 303 15.61 16.98 53.37
C ARG A 303 16.04 16.05 54.50
N GLU A 304 16.96 15.12 54.22
CA GLU A 304 17.52 14.21 55.24
C GLU A 304 18.33 14.98 56.28
N LYS A 305 19.16 15.95 55.85
CA LYS A 305 19.87 16.85 56.76
C LYS A 305 18.90 17.65 57.62
N LEU A 306 17.85 18.22 57.03
CA LEU A 306 16.84 18.98 57.75
C LEU A 306 16.15 18.11 58.81
N ARG A 307 15.72 16.90 58.44
CA ARG A 307 15.14 15.92 59.38
C ARG A 307 16.11 15.52 60.49
N ALA A 308 17.38 15.29 60.17
CA ALA A 308 18.39 14.95 61.16
C ALA A 308 18.65 16.12 62.13
N GLN A 309 18.55 17.35 61.65
CA GLN A 309 18.68 18.56 62.47
C GLN A 309 17.44 18.74 63.37
N GLU A 310 16.23 18.61 62.83
CA GLU A 310 14.99 18.61 63.61
C GLU A 310 15.00 17.52 64.68
N ALA A 311 15.46 16.30 64.36
CA ALA A 311 15.58 15.21 65.34
C ALA A 311 16.62 15.51 66.44
N ARG A 312 17.73 16.17 66.11
CA ARG A 312 18.73 16.63 67.08
C ARG A 312 18.18 17.71 68.00
N ASP A 313 17.43 18.65 67.44
CA ASP A 313 16.81 19.74 68.18
C ASP A 313 15.69 19.22 69.10
N ALA A 314 14.87 18.28 68.60
CA ALA A 314 13.87 17.57 69.41
C ALA A 314 14.51 16.73 70.54
N ALA A 315 15.70 16.13 70.32
CA ALA A 315 16.43 15.42 71.36
C ALA A 315 17.13 16.35 72.38
N ARG A 316 17.36 17.62 72.05
CA ARG A 316 17.88 18.64 72.98
C ARG A 316 16.79 19.21 73.90
N GLN A 317 15.55 19.29 73.45
CA GLN A 317 14.44 19.79 74.26
C GLN A 317 14.26 19.07 75.62
N PRO A 318 14.26 17.72 75.72
CA PRO A 318 14.12 17.06 77.03
C PRO A 318 15.37 17.21 77.91
N ARG A 319 16.56 17.51 77.37
CA ARG A 319 17.76 17.77 78.19
C ARG A 319 17.78 19.17 78.79
N GLN A 320 17.28 20.18 78.07
CA GLN A 320 17.18 21.53 78.63
C GLN A 320 16.09 21.64 79.71
N VAL A 321 14.98 20.91 79.58
CA VAL A 321 13.94 20.86 80.62
C VAL A 321 14.47 20.20 81.91
N VAL A 322 15.16 19.06 81.80
CA VAL A 322 15.76 18.37 82.96
C VAL A 322 16.93 19.15 83.57
N GLN A 323 17.67 19.94 82.77
CA GLN A 323 18.77 20.77 83.27
C GLN A 323 18.26 22.07 83.90
N ALA A 324 17.13 22.62 83.44
CA ALA A 324 16.44 23.74 84.06
C ALA A 324 15.81 23.35 85.41
N GLU A 325 15.10 22.21 85.49
CA GLU A 325 14.55 21.69 86.76
C GLU A 325 15.65 21.40 87.79
N ARG A 326 16.84 20.98 87.34
CA ARG A 326 17.97 20.67 88.23
C ARG A 326 18.70 21.92 88.75
N VAL A 327 18.64 23.03 88.02
CA VAL A 327 19.14 24.34 88.49
C VAL A 327 18.17 24.94 89.51
N GLU A 328 16.86 24.81 89.26
CA GLU A 328 15.81 25.29 90.17
C GLU A 328 15.80 24.52 91.52
N LEU A 329 16.20 23.24 91.51
CA LEU A 329 16.33 22.44 92.72
C LEU A 329 17.56 22.80 93.58
N VAL A 330 18.62 23.34 92.97
CA VAL A 330 19.86 23.73 93.67
C VAL A 330 19.71 25.12 94.30
N GLU A 331 19.02 26.07 93.65
CA GLU A 331 18.72 27.38 94.23
C GLU A 331 17.81 27.32 95.48
N ARG A 332 16.98 26.28 95.60
CA ARG A 332 16.13 26.08 96.80
C ARG A 332 16.89 25.59 98.04
N ILE A 333 18.13 25.11 97.90
CA ILE A 333 18.89 24.52 99.02
C ILE A 333 19.86 25.54 99.66
N GLU A 334 20.11 26.68 99.03
CA GLU A 334 21.09 27.69 99.49
C GLU A 334 20.53 28.84 100.36
N ILE A 335 19.29 28.72 100.87
CA ILE A 335 18.68 29.72 101.77
C ILE A 335 18.39 29.12 103.16
N VAL A 336 19.40 28.57 103.85
CA VAL A 336 19.32 28.38 105.31
C VAL A 336 20.70 28.53 105.96
N ARG A 337 21.00 29.70 106.53
CA ARG A 337 21.86 29.84 107.72
C ARG A 337 21.41 31.01 108.62
N PRO A 338 21.57 30.91 109.95
CA PRO A 338 20.76 31.66 110.92
C PRO A 338 21.52 32.70 111.78
N ALA A 339 20.74 33.50 112.54
CA ALA A 339 21.00 34.20 113.83
C ALA A 339 20.85 35.75 113.80
N PRO A 340 20.60 36.45 114.94
CA PRO A 340 20.31 36.01 116.32
C PRO A 340 19.07 36.66 116.98
N VAL A 341 18.83 36.21 118.22
CA VAL A 341 17.76 36.45 119.20
C VAL A 341 17.73 37.86 119.81
N SER A 342 16.52 38.41 120.08
CA SER A 342 16.09 39.20 121.27
C SER A 342 14.68 39.79 121.02
N GLY A 343 13.58 39.28 121.58
CA GLY A 343 12.98 39.76 122.85
C GLY A 343 11.57 40.36 122.59
N PRO A 344 10.59 40.28 123.52
CA PRO A 344 9.19 39.99 123.18
C PRO A 344 8.16 41.11 123.46
N ARG A 345 6.92 40.90 122.96
CA ARG A 345 5.58 41.47 123.32
C ARG A 345 4.88 42.04 122.07
N GLU A 346 3.58 41.91 121.83
CA GLU A 346 2.45 41.24 122.47
C GLU A 346 1.26 41.38 121.49
N LEU A 347 0.29 40.46 121.58
CA LEU A 347 -1.16 40.67 121.37
C LEU A 347 -1.74 40.99 119.98
N GLY A 348 -2.70 40.15 119.58
CA GLY A 348 -3.94 40.65 118.95
C GLY A 348 -4.40 39.90 117.70
N PRO A 349 -5.49 39.12 117.76
CA PRO A 349 -5.96 38.25 116.67
C PRO A 349 -7.04 38.91 115.80
N GLY A 350 -7.25 38.34 114.61
CA GLY A 350 -8.45 38.56 113.79
C GLY A 350 -8.24 37.82 112.47
N GLN A 351 -8.95 36.72 112.24
CA GLN A 351 -10.25 36.72 111.55
C GLN A 351 -10.10 37.32 110.15
N GLU A 352 -10.57 36.72 109.07
CA GLU A 352 -11.49 35.62 108.82
C GLU A 352 -11.58 35.56 107.28
N SER A 353 -12.09 34.44 106.76
CA SER A 353 -12.93 34.37 105.54
C SER A 353 -12.35 34.90 104.22
N GLY A 354 -12.47 34.18 103.12
CA GLY A 354 -13.46 33.19 102.78
C GLY A 354 -13.63 33.20 101.28
N ASP A 355 -14.22 32.10 100.82
CA ASP A 355 -15.03 31.99 99.62
C ASP A 355 -14.32 31.95 98.26
N ALA A 356 -14.17 30.68 97.85
CA ALA A 356 -14.98 30.03 96.80
C ALA A 356 -14.86 30.55 95.36
#